data_AF-A0A1Q7C7R9-F1
#
_entry.id   AF-A0A1Q7C7R9-F1
#
_cell.length_a   1.000
_cell.length_b   1.000
_cell.length_c   1.000
_cell.angle_alpha   90.00
_cell.angle_beta   90.00
_cell.angle_gamma   90.00
#
_symmetry.space_group_name_H-M   'P 1'
#
loop_
_entity.id
_entity.type
_entity.pdbx_description
1 polymer ?
#
loop_
_entity_poly.entity_id
_entity_poly.type
_entity_poly.pdbx_seq_one_letter_code
_entity_poly.pdbx_strand_id
1 'polypeptide(L)'
;MKDDFGGWSIDRPATWFDRPQGMLGRAIRNYDFTPNDFPPPPGGVGLSLSLVIVRSGEEQLDLEGFADRRVWTATCTACRRILERGEVTIAGQPAKFFSVSQNQPSPLDQLEPHLYWLVRSPFFADRVLVITGGPAALPGREQLERIVATIQFFRPAPPILVPTRTKAQVIASVSGAGRTITRSEAKLMLNREFERAYNAVLGAAASGPTAAYSGTDPDTLVWVVAFTGSGFTPTKGGPPGFGATRTQTPWAWSIAVLPAREPYNWGGPSMGGPEASWPAWFDQLVDRGT
;
A
#
# COMPACT_ATOMS: atom_id res chain seq x y z
N MET A 1 22.23 -2.19 -1.52
CA MET A 1 21.09 -1.30 -1.88
C MET A 1 20.50 -0.73 -0.61
N LYS A 2 20.03 0.52 -0.63
CA LYS A 2 19.54 1.23 0.56
C LYS A 2 18.21 1.93 0.27
N ASP A 3 17.28 1.87 1.21
CA ASP A 3 16.08 2.70 1.23
C ASP A 3 16.13 3.63 2.45
N ASP A 4 16.54 4.87 2.23
CA ASP A 4 16.75 5.84 3.31
C ASP A 4 15.46 6.14 4.09
N PHE A 5 14.31 6.17 3.42
CA PHE A 5 13.02 6.44 4.06
C PHE A 5 12.45 5.20 4.74
N GLY A 6 12.70 4.02 4.16
CA GLY A 6 12.31 2.74 4.75
C GLY A 6 13.17 2.34 5.94
N GLY A 7 14.35 2.95 6.13
CA GLY A 7 15.24 2.66 7.25
C GLY A 7 15.88 1.27 7.16
N TRP A 8 16.08 0.75 5.95
CA TRP A 8 16.66 -0.57 5.72
C TRP A 8 17.60 -0.60 4.51
N SER A 9 18.57 -1.50 4.56
CA SER A 9 19.45 -1.83 3.44
C SER A 9 19.55 -3.34 3.29
N ILE A 10 19.89 -3.77 2.07
CA ILE A 10 20.13 -5.17 1.72
C ILE A 10 21.17 -5.23 0.61
N ASP A 11 22.06 -6.20 0.66
CA ASP A 11 22.98 -6.47 -0.43
C ASP A 11 22.27 -7.25 -1.52
N ARG A 12 22.54 -6.84 -2.77
CA ARG A 12 22.05 -7.54 -3.94
C ARG A 12 23.23 -7.92 -4.83
N PRO A 13 23.15 -9.05 -5.54
CA PRO A 13 24.09 -9.31 -6.62
C PRO A 13 24.07 -8.14 -7.63
N ALA A 14 25.25 -7.71 -8.06
CA ALA A 14 25.39 -6.56 -8.95
C ALA A 14 24.67 -6.76 -10.30
N THR A 15 24.59 -8.00 -10.77
CA THR A 15 23.94 -8.41 -12.02
C THR A 15 22.41 -8.44 -11.95
N TRP A 16 21.81 -8.27 -10.78
CA TRP A 16 20.36 -8.32 -10.62
C TRP A 16 19.71 -6.97 -10.92
N PHE A 17 18.47 -7.03 -11.40
CA PHE A 17 17.62 -5.88 -11.63
C PHE A 17 16.97 -5.43 -10.32
N ASP A 18 16.75 -4.13 -10.20
CA ASP A 18 16.18 -3.48 -9.01
C ASP A 18 15.17 -2.43 -9.46
N ARG A 19 13.94 -2.52 -8.98
CA ARG A 19 12.87 -1.55 -9.26
C ARG A 19 12.16 -1.14 -7.96
N PRO A 20 11.71 0.13 -7.85
CA PRO A 20 10.90 0.56 -6.72
C PRO A 20 9.55 -0.17 -6.69
N GLN A 21 9.00 -0.35 -5.49
CA GLN A 21 7.64 -0.81 -5.22
C GLN A 21 6.93 0.18 -4.29
N GLY A 22 5.61 0.02 -4.14
CA GLY A 22 4.84 0.81 -3.18
C GLY A 22 5.34 0.63 -1.74
N MET A 23 4.95 1.55 -0.86
CA MET A 23 5.22 1.47 0.57
C MET A 23 6.72 1.37 0.94
N LEU A 24 7.53 2.26 0.35
CA LEU A 24 9.00 2.30 0.56
C LEU A 24 9.65 0.93 0.35
N GLY A 25 9.14 0.25 -0.69
CA GLY A 25 9.52 -1.10 -1.05
C GLY A 25 10.40 -1.13 -2.29
N ARG A 26 11.09 -2.25 -2.48
CA ARG A 26 11.88 -2.52 -3.70
C ARG A 26 11.77 -3.99 -4.06
N ALA A 27 11.91 -4.28 -5.33
CA ALA A 27 11.97 -5.65 -5.81
C ALA A 27 13.23 -5.88 -6.63
N ILE A 28 13.86 -7.02 -6.38
CA ILE A 28 15.17 -7.41 -6.89
C ILE A 28 15.06 -8.77 -7.54
N ARG A 29 15.47 -8.92 -8.80
CA ARG A 29 15.34 -10.17 -9.58
C ARG A 29 16.58 -10.42 -10.42
N ASN A 30 16.90 -11.68 -10.71
CA ASN A 30 17.98 -12.04 -11.65
C ASN A 30 17.60 -11.89 -13.14
N TYR A 31 16.37 -11.48 -13.43
CA TYR A 31 15.85 -11.20 -14.77
C TYR A 31 15.25 -9.78 -14.82
N ASP A 32 15.25 -9.16 -15.99
CA ASP A 32 14.56 -7.87 -16.18
C ASP A 32 13.05 -8.09 -16.11
N PHE A 33 12.34 -7.16 -15.50
CA PHE A 33 10.93 -7.33 -15.23
C PHE A 33 10.14 -6.02 -15.32
N THR A 34 8.89 -6.14 -15.72
CA THR A 34 7.83 -5.17 -15.46
C THR A 34 6.96 -5.64 -14.29
N PRO A 35 6.25 -4.74 -13.57
CA PRO A 35 5.37 -5.13 -12.47
C PRO A 35 4.27 -6.15 -12.86
N ASN A 36 3.96 -6.29 -14.15
CA ASN A 36 2.95 -7.21 -14.67
C ASN A 36 3.53 -8.54 -15.15
N ASP A 37 4.85 -8.75 -15.04
CA ASP A 37 5.50 -9.98 -15.50
C ASP A 37 5.19 -11.12 -14.52
N PHE A 38 4.15 -11.87 -14.85
CA PHE A 38 3.75 -13.07 -14.13
C PHE A 38 3.32 -14.16 -15.11
N PRO A 39 3.82 -15.41 -14.98
CA PRO A 39 4.81 -15.89 -14.01
C PRO A 39 6.26 -15.46 -14.34
N PRO A 40 7.21 -15.57 -13.40
CA PRO A 40 8.64 -15.40 -13.70
C PRO A 40 9.11 -16.38 -14.79
N PRO A 41 10.17 -16.05 -15.55
CA PRO A 41 10.78 -17.00 -16.49
C PRO A 41 11.40 -18.21 -15.74
N PRO A 42 11.59 -19.36 -16.41
CA PRO A 42 12.29 -20.51 -15.83
C PRO A 42 13.67 -20.12 -15.27
N GLY A 43 13.95 -20.51 -14.03
CA GLY A 43 15.19 -20.12 -13.32
C GLY A 43 15.19 -18.67 -12.80
N GLY A 44 14.07 -17.95 -12.92
CA GLY A 44 13.87 -16.65 -12.35
C GLY A 44 13.87 -16.71 -10.82
N VAL A 45 14.79 -15.96 -10.19
CA VAL A 45 14.89 -15.82 -8.74
C VAL A 45 14.70 -14.35 -8.40
N GLY A 46 13.88 -14.06 -7.41
CA GLY A 46 13.62 -12.70 -7.00
C GLY A 46 13.03 -12.54 -5.62
N LEU A 47 13.13 -11.33 -5.12
CA LEU A 47 12.72 -10.93 -3.79
C LEU A 47 12.07 -9.54 -3.86
N SER A 48 10.98 -9.34 -3.13
CA SER A 48 10.31 -8.06 -2.95
C SER A 48 10.25 -7.73 -1.47
N LEU A 49 10.65 -6.51 -1.12
CA LEU A 49 10.55 -5.97 0.23
C LEU A 49 9.56 -4.81 0.20
N SER A 50 8.71 -4.71 1.21
CA SER A 50 7.83 -3.55 1.40
C SER A 50 7.46 -3.38 2.87
N LEU A 51 7.24 -2.14 3.29
CA LEU A 51 6.69 -1.87 4.63
C LEU A 51 5.17 -1.98 4.59
N VAL A 52 4.60 -2.91 5.33
CA VAL A 52 3.15 -3.06 5.43
C VAL A 52 2.65 -2.40 6.71
N ILE A 53 1.65 -1.52 6.59
CA ILE A 53 1.07 -0.78 7.71
C ILE A 53 0.32 -1.73 8.65
N VAL A 54 0.63 -1.61 9.94
CA VAL A 54 -0.14 -2.10 11.08
C VAL A 54 -1.28 -1.11 11.33
N ARG A 55 -2.52 -1.56 11.14
CA ARG A 55 -3.69 -0.69 11.33
C ARG A 55 -4.09 -0.61 12.80
N SER A 56 -4.95 0.36 13.10
CA SER A 56 -5.62 0.43 14.40
C SER A 56 -6.37 -0.87 14.72
N GLY A 57 -6.13 -1.43 15.90
CA GLY A 57 -6.63 -2.73 16.34
C GLY A 57 -5.73 -3.92 15.96
N GLU A 58 -4.64 -3.70 15.23
CA GLU A 58 -3.66 -4.73 14.83
C GLU A 58 -2.35 -4.65 15.60
N GLU A 59 -2.18 -3.66 16.48
CA GLU A 59 -0.93 -3.38 17.19
C GLU A 59 -0.51 -4.54 18.11
N GLN A 60 -1.49 -5.25 18.66
CA GLN A 60 -1.29 -6.39 19.55
C GLN A 60 -1.08 -7.72 18.82
N LEU A 61 -1.24 -7.75 17.49
CA LEU A 61 -1.00 -8.96 16.73
C LEU A 61 0.49 -9.30 16.74
N ASP A 62 0.80 -10.56 17.03
CA ASP A 62 2.13 -11.07 16.72
C ASP A 62 2.32 -11.13 15.19
N LEU A 63 3.53 -11.51 14.76
CA LEU A 63 3.84 -11.55 13.32
C LEU A 63 3.02 -12.60 12.56
N GLU A 64 2.54 -13.65 13.23
CA GLU A 64 1.69 -14.67 12.60
C GLU A 64 0.26 -14.17 12.41
N GLY A 65 -0.36 -13.62 13.46
CA GLY A 65 -1.67 -12.98 13.37
C GLY A 65 -1.67 -11.77 12.41
N PHE A 66 -0.57 -11.03 12.36
CA PHE A 66 -0.39 -9.98 11.35
C PHE A 66 -0.34 -10.56 9.93
N ALA A 67 0.39 -11.65 9.72
CA ALA A 67 0.45 -12.33 8.42
C ALA A 67 -0.95 -12.78 7.98
N ASP A 68 -1.69 -13.44 8.88
CA ASP A 68 -3.06 -13.89 8.67
C ASP A 68 -3.98 -12.76 8.25
N ARG A 69 -3.86 -11.60 8.90
CA ARG A 69 -4.70 -10.43 8.69
C ARG A 69 -4.33 -9.60 7.46
N ARG A 70 -3.04 -9.48 7.13
CA ARG A 70 -2.52 -8.43 6.22
C ARG A 70 -1.75 -8.97 5.02
N VAL A 71 -1.12 -10.13 5.15
CA VAL A 71 -0.34 -10.76 4.08
C VAL A 71 -1.18 -11.83 3.38
N TRP A 72 -1.95 -12.61 4.15
CA TRP A 72 -2.75 -13.70 3.63
C TRP A 72 -4.12 -13.25 3.08
N THR A 73 -4.74 -12.20 3.61
CA THR A 73 -6.12 -11.80 3.22
C THR A 73 -6.23 -11.12 1.85
N ALA A 74 -5.14 -10.62 1.27
CA ALA A 74 -5.18 -9.96 -0.04
C ALA A 74 -5.55 -10.93 -1.19
N THR A 75 -5.50 -12.23 -0.93
CA THR A 75 -5.62 -13.30 -1.92
C THR A 75 -6.19 -14.51 -1.19
N CYS A 76 -7.46 -14.83 -1.47
CA CYS A 76 -8.24 -15.99 -0.99
C CYS A 76 -7.54 -16.90 0.05
N THR A 77 -7.92 -16.79 1.32
CA THR A 77 -7.33 -17.59 2.42
C THR A 77 -7.50 -19.11 2.22
N ALA A 78 -8.60 -19.54 1.58
CA ALA A 78 -8.82 -20.95 1.21
C ALA A 78 -7.90 -21.44 0.07
N CYS A 79 -7.29 -20.51 -0.66
CA CYS A 79 -6.48 -20.77 -1.84
C CYS A 79 -4.98 -20.81 -1.52
N ARG A 80 -4.58 -21.17 -0.29
CA ARG A 80 -3.17 -21.18 0.15
C ARG A 80 -2.89 -22.33 1.09
N ARG A 81 -1.67 -22.87 1.02
CA ARG A 81 -1.14 -23.88 1.95
C ARG A 81 0.21 -23.44 2.48
N ILE A 82 0.31 -23.28 3.81
CA ILE A 82 1.59 -23.05 4.48
C ILE A 82 2.29 -24.41 4.57
N LEU A 83 3.45 -24.51 3.92
CA LEU A 83 4.28 -25.71 3.84
C LEU A 83 5.29 -25.76 4.98
N GLU A 84 5.86 -24.62 5.34
CA GLU A 84 6.89 -24.47 6.38
C GLU A 84 6.61 -23.23 7.21
N ARG A 85 6.91 -23.29 8.51
CA ARG A 85 6.88 -22.17 9.45
C ARG A 85 8.17 -22.19 10.27
N GLY A 86 8.70 -21.02 10.58
CA GLY A 86 9.89 -20.91 11.40
C GLY A 86 10.02 -19.56 12.09
N GLU A 87 10.88 -19.53 13.11
CA GLU A 87 11.35 -18.31 13.76
C GLU A 87 12.81 -18.10 13.37
N VAL A 88 13.14 -16.89 12.95
CA VAL A 88 14.49 -16.52 12.52
C VAL A 88 14.84 -15.14 13.08
N THR A 89 16.11 -14.74 12.96
CA THR A 89 16.55 -13.40 13.32
C THR A 89 17.04 -12.68 12.07
N ILE A 90 16.58 -11.45 11.86
CA ILE A 90 17.02 -10.57 10.76
C ILE A 90 17.50 -9.26 11.37
N ALA A 91 18.76 -8.89 11.12
CA ALA A 91 19.37 -7.67 11.66
C ALA A 91 19.19 -7.51 13.19
N GLY A 92 19.26 -8.62 13.94
CA GLY A 92 19.06 -8.66 15.39
C GLY A 92 17.60 -8.54 15.86
N GLN A 93 16.63 -8.49 14.94
CA GLN A 93 15.20 -8.47 15.26
C GLN A 93 14.58 -9.87 15.10
N PRO A 94 13.68 -10.28 16.02
CA PRO A 94 12.87 -11.47 15.83
C PRO A 94 12.01 -11.36 14.58
N ALA A 95 11.98 -12.43 13.79
CA ALA A 95 11.25 -12.51 12.54
C ALA A 95 10.53 -13.86 12.41
N LYS A 96 9.42 -13.86 11.68
CA LYS A 96 8.72 -15.09 11.28
C LYS A 96 9.04 -15.43 9.84
N PHE A 97 9.20 -16.71 9.57
CA PHE A 97 9.44 -17.27 8.26
C PHE A 97 8.31 -18.22 7.85
N PHE A 98 7.91 -18.15 6.58
CA PHE A 98 6.92 -19.05 6.00
C PHE A 98 7.34 -19.50 4.60
N SER A 99 7.11 -20.77 4.28
CA SER A 99 7.01 -21.23 2.89
C SER A 99 5.55 -21.47 2.55
N VAL A 100 5.05 -20.83 1.49
CA VAL A 100 3.63 -20.79 1.15
C VAL A 100 3.43 -21.16 -0.31
N SER A 101 2.55 -22.13 -0.57
CA SER A 101 2.04 -22.46 -1.90
C SER A 101 0.65 -21.85 -2.09
N GLN A 102 0.33 -21.43 -3.33
CA GLN A 102 -1.02 -21.00 -3.70
C GLN A 102 -1.83 -22.21 -4.18
N ASN A 103 -2.93 -22.51 -3.49
CA ASN A 103 -3.98 -23.42 -3.93
C ASN A 103 -4.99 -22.66 -4.82
N GLN A 104 -4.56 -22.12 -5.96
CA GLN A 104 -5.49 -21.58 -6.96
C GLN A 104 -5.82 -22.65 -8.01
N PRO A 105 -6.93 -22.53 -8.76
CA PRO A 105 -7.24 -23.50 -9.80
C PRO A 105 -6.12 -23.57 -10.85
N SER A 106 -5.89 -24.78 -11.38
CA SER A 106 -4.92 -25.03 -12.44
C SER A 106 -5.05 -24.02 -13.59
N PRO A 107 -3.94 -23.45 -14.09
CA PRO A 107 -2.55 -23.86 -13.88
C PRO A 107 -1.79 -23.09 -12.78
N LEU A 108 -2.47 -22.31 -11.93
CA LEU A 108 -1.79 -21.49 -10.90
C LEU A 108 -1.28 -22.32 -9.71
N ASP A 109 -1.74 -23.56 -9.59
CA ASP A 109 -1.19 -24.59 -8.69
C ASP A 109 0.21 -25.09 -9.10
N GLN A 110 0.64 -24.82 -10.33
CA GLN A 110 2.00 -25.12 -10.83
C GLN A 110 3.02 -24.04 -10.46
N LEU A 111 2.59 -22.97 -9.77
CA LEU A 111 3.50 -21.94 -9.30
C LEU A 111 4.35 -22.47 -8.14
N GLU A 112 5.67 -22.32 -8.27
CA GLU A 112 6.59 -22.69 -7.21
C GLU A 112 6.25 -21.97 -5.89
N PRO A 113 6.36 -22.65 -4.73
CA PRO A 113 6.08 -22.02 -3.46
C PRO A 113 6.98 -20.78 -3.25
N HIS A 114 6.44 -19.82 -2.52
CA HIS A 114 7.13 -18.57 -2.19
C HIS A 114 7.55 -18.57 -0.72
N LEU A 115 8.63 -17.86 -0.44
CA LEU A 115 9.17 -17.64 0.90
C LEU A 115 8.71 -16.27 1.40
N TYR A 116 8.37 -16.20 2.67
CA TYR A 116 8.00 -14.96 3.35
C TYR A 116 8.83 -14.80 4.61
N TRP A 117 9.40 -13.62 4.80
CA TRP A 117 9.96 -13.17 6.06
C TRP A 117 9.23 -11.92 6.52
N LEU A 118 8.79 -11.93 7.77
CA LEU A 118 8.12 -10.80 8.39
C LEU A 118 8.95 -10.38 9.59
N VAL A 119 9.29 -9.10 9.67
CA VAL A 119 10.10 -8.54 10.74
C VAL A 119 9.62 -7.14 11.08
N ARG A 120 9.48 -6.85 12.38
CA ARG A 120 9.15 -5.48 12.82
C ARG A 120 10.41 -4.63 12.69
N SER A 121 10.28 -3.47 12.04
CA SER A 121 11.38 -2.51 12.01
C SER A 121 11.58 -1.93 13.42
N PRO A 122 12.81 -1.78 13.91
CA PRO A 122 13.05 -1.14 15.21
C PRO A 122 12.76 0.37 15.19
N PHE A 123 12.51 0.96 14.02
CA PHE A 123 12.27 2.40 13.85
C PHE A 123 10.83 2.77 13.49
N PHE A 124 9.99 1.79 13.12
CA PHE A 124 8.58 2.01 12.83
C PHE A 124 7.71 1.15 13.75
N ALA A 125 6.93 1.80 14.61
CA ALA A 125 5.97 1.11 15.49
C ALA A 125 4.74 0.59 14.72
N ASP A 126 4.42 1.22 13.59
CA ASP A 126 3.21 1.02 12.79
C ASP A 126 3.48 0.28 11.48
N ARG A 127 4.64 -0.37 11.32
CA ARG A 127 5.02 -1.04 10.08
C ARG A 127 5.75 -2.36 10.32
N VAL A 128 5.47 -3.33 9.47
CA VAL A 128 6.20 -4.60 9.39
C VAL A 128 6.91 -4.63 8.04
N LEU A 129 8.21 -4.89 8.03
CA LEU A 129 8.91 -5.20 6.79
C LEU A 129 8.52 -6.61 6.36
N VAL A 130 7.81 -6.70 5.24
CA VAL A 130 7.40 -7.95 4.62
C VAL A 130 8.30 -8.20 3.41
N ILE A 131 8.97 -9.34 3.45
CA ILE A 131 9.88 -9.79 2.41
C ILE A 131 9.25 -11.02 1.78
N THR A 132 9.04 -11.00 0.48
CA THR A 132 8.52 -12.13 -0.30
C THR A 132 9.55 -12.53 -1.33
N GLY A 133 9.94 -13.79 -1.38
CA GLY A 133 10.93 -14.31 -2.32
C GLY A 133 10.44 -15.57 -3.04
N GLY A 134 11.00 -15.82 -4.22
CA GLY A 134 10.77 -17.05 -4.97
C GLY A 134 11.97 -17.35 -5.89
N PRO A 135 12.27 -18.64 -6.13
CA PRO A 135 11.49 -19.79 -5.68
C PRO A 135 11.91 -20.34 -4.31
N ALA A 136 11.01 -21.06 -3.63
CA ALA A 136 11.29 -21.74 -2.36
C ALA A 136 12.08 -23.04 -2.49
N ALA A 137 12.21 -23.58 -3.71
CA ALA A 137 13.03 -24.74 -3.99
C ALA A 137 14.51 -24.37 -4.13
N LEU A 138 15.39 -25.35 -3.92
CA LEU A 138 16.82 -25.20 -4.19
C LEU A 138 17.08 -25.17 -5.71
N PRO A 139 18.13 -24.44 -6.16
CA PRO A 139 19.08 -23.64 -5.36
C PRO A 139 18.59 -22.19 -5.07
N GLY A 140 17.44 -21.78 -5.61
CA GLY A 140 16.92 -20.42 -5.46
C GLY A 140 16.74 -19.98 -4.00
N ARG A 141 16.23 -20.88 -3.14
CA ARG A 141 16.07 -20.63 -1.70
C ARG A 141 17.35 -20.18 -1.01
N GLU A 142 18.47 -20.90 -1.19
CA GLU A 142 19.76 -20.55 -0.57
C GLU A 142 20.27 -19.19 -1.02
N GLN A 143 19.99 -18.80 -2.26
CA GLN A 143 20.36 -17.47 -2.75
C GLN A 143 19.51 -16.38 -2.09
N LEU A 144 18.20 -16.60 -1.95
CA LEU A 144 17.30 -15.65 -1.29
C LEU A 144 17.63 -15.50 0.19
N GLU A 145 17.86 -16.59 0.91
CA GLU A 145 18.21 -16.57 2.34
C GLU A 145 19.54 -15.84 2.57
N ARG A 146 20.55 -16.06 1.72
CA ARG A 146 21.81 -15.30 1.77
C ARG A 146 21.61 -13.81 1.56
N ILE A 147 20.75 -13.42 0.62
CA ILE A 147 20.40 -12.01 0.38
C ILE A 147 19.69 -11.42 1.62
N VAL A 148 18.68 -12.11 2.17
CA VAL A 148 17.94 -11.67 3.37
C VAL A 148 18.85 -11.52 4.59
N ALA A 149 19.85 -12.39 4.74
CA ALA A 149 20.81 -12.34 5.85
C ALA A 149 21.66 -11.05 5.85
N THR A 150 21.74 -10.33 4.73
CA THR A 150 22.48 -9.06 4.63
C THR A 150 21.67 -7.83 5.04
N ILE A 151 20.41 -8.02 5.43
CA ILE A 151 19.55 -6.90 5.83
C ILE A 151 20.14 -6.20 7.05
N GLN A 152 20.14 -4.87 7.01
CA GLN A 152 20.45 -4.01 8.13
C GLN A 152 19.37 -2.95 8.30
N PHE A 153 19.04 -2.63 9.55
CA PHE A 153 18.16 -1.52 9.89
C PHE A 153 18.97 -0.30 10.32
N PHE A 154 18.51 0.88 9.91
CA PHE A 154 19.04 2.16 10.35
C PHE A 154 17.91 3.18 10.50
N ARG A 155 18.18 4.27 11.23
CA ARG A 155 17.18 5.30 11.45
C ARG A 155 16.70 5.89 10.11
N PRO A 156 15.39 5.85 9.79
CA PRO A 156 14.89 6.36 8.53
C PRO A 156 15.11 7.87 8.42
N ALA A 157 15.32 8.34 7.20
CA ALA A 157 15.34 9.75 6.89
C ALA A 157 13.98 10.39 7.23
N PRO A 158 13.96 11.64 7.70
CA PRO A 158 12.71 12.33 7.96
C PRO A 158 11.86 12.46 6.67
N PRO A 159 10.53 12.49 6.79
CA PRO A 159 9.65 12.69 5.64
C PRO A 159 9.99 13.97 4.88
N ILE A 160 9.91 13.93 3.55
CA ILE A 160 10.10 15.12 2.73
C ILE A 160 8.80 15.93 2.70
N LEU A 161 8.85 17.12 3.30
CA LEU A 161 7.70 18.01 3.48
C LEU A 161 7.59 19.10 2.40
N VAL A 162 8.37 19.00 1.32
CA VAL A 162 8.34 19.97 0.21
C VAL A 162 7.55 19.38 -0.96
N PRO A 163 6.40 19.98 -1.35
CA PRO A 163 5.62 19.52 -2.49
C PRO A 163 6.28 19.93 -3.81
N THR A 164 6.13 19.12 -4.85
CA THR A 164 6.60 19.44 -6.22
C THR A 164 5.54 20.12 -7.08
N ARG A 165 4.31 20.26 -6.59
CA ARG A 165 3.21 21.00 -7.22
C ARG A 165 2.61 22.03 -6.27
N THR A 166 2.12 23.12 -6.83
CA THR A 166 1.37 24.14 -6.09
C THR A 166 -0.08 23.70 -5.86
N LYS A 167 -0.72 24.32 -4.87
CA LYS A 167 -2.16 24.17 -4.59
C LYS A 167 -3.02 24.37 -5.85
N ALA A 168 -2.72 25.41 -6.64
CA ALA A 168 -3.45 25.71 -7.87
C ALA A 168 -3.31 24.60 -8.92
N GLN A 169 -2.12 24.02 -9.08
CA GLN A 169 -1.89 22.93 -10.03
C GLN A 169 -2.65 21.66 -9.67
N VAL A 170 -2.74 21.31 -8.39
CA VAL A 170 -3.49 20.11 -7.97
C VAL A 170 -5.00 20.32 -8.05
N ILE A 171 -5.50 21.52 -7.75
CA ILE A 171 -6.92 21.86 -7.96
C ILE A 171 -7.26 21.78 -9.45
N ALA A 172 -6.41 22.31 -10.33
CA ALA A 172 -6.62 22.20 -11.78
C ALA A 172 -6.65 20.74 -12.26
N SER A 173 -5.91 19.83 -11.61
CA SER A 173 -5.83 18.42 -12.02
C SER A 173 -7.09 17.60 -11.76
N VAL A 174 -8.00 18.05 -10.88
CA VAL A 174 -9.28 17.35 -10.63
C VAL A 174 -10.38 17.77 -11.60
N SER A 175 -10.18 18.87 -12.31
CA SER A 175 -11.02 19.32 -13.42
C SER A 175 -10.87 18.36 -14.59
N GLY A 176 -11.99 17.88 -15.15
CA GLY A 176 -11.98 16.94 -16.26
C GLY A 176 -13.26 17.03 -17.08
N ALA A 177 -13.22 16.52 -18.32
CA ALA A 177 -14.38 16.49 -19.20
C ALA A 177 -15.55 15.73 -18.55
N GLY A 178 -16.76 16.29 -18.63
CA GLY A 178 -17.97 15.71 -18.05
C GLY A 178 -18.20 16.01 -16.56
N ARG A 179 -17.34 16.83 -15.92
CA ARG A 179 -17.52 17.31 -14.55
C ARG A 179 -17.78 18.80 -14.51
N THR A 180 -18.65 19.23 -13.60
CA THR A 180 -18.82 20.63 -13.23
C THR A 180 -18.38 20.79 -11.80
N ILE A 181 -17.39 21.65 -11.54
CA ILE A 181 -16.90 21.93 -10.18
C ILE A 181 -17.43 23.30 -9.76
N THR A 182 -18.16 23.34 -8.64
CA THR A 182 -18.73 24.57 -8.07
C THR A 182 -17.91 25.13 -6.91
N ARG A 183 -17.20 24.27 -6.18
CA ARG A 183 -16.24 24.63 -5.13
C ARG A 183 -15.12 23.61 -5.14
N SER A 184 -13.89 24.07 -4.89
CA SER A 184 -12.75 23.19 -4.69
C SER A 184 -11.80 23.81 -3.67
N GLU A 185 -11.13 22.96 -2.91
CA GLU A 185 -10.11 23.34 -1.94
C GLU A 185 -9.09 22.20 -1.89
N ALA A 186 -7.81 22.54 -1.67
CA ALA A 186 -6.76 21.56 -1.52
C ALA A 186 -5.91 21.88 -0.29
N LYS A 187 -5.64 20.85 0.52
CA LYS A 187 -4.80 20.93 1.72
C LYS A 187 -3.60 20.00 1.58
N LEU A 188 -2.46 20.44 2.09
CA LEU A 188 -1.23 19.68 2.07
C LEU A 188 -0.97 19.07 3.45
N MET A 189 -0.82 17.75 3.54
CA MET A 189 -0.61 17.05 4.81
C MET A 189 0.07 15.70 4.63
N LEU A 190 0.46 15.04 5.72
CA LEU A 190 0.91 13.65 5.64
C LEU A 190 -0.29 12.71 5.45
N ASN A 191 -0.11 11.61 4.70
CA ASN A 191 -1.18 10.64 4.45
C ASN A 191 -1.79 10.09 5.75
N ARG A 192 -0.98 9.86 6.79
CA ARG A 192 -1.46 9.45 8.11
C ARG A 192 -2.42 10.44 8.79
N GLU A 193 -2.24 11.74 8.53
CA GLU A 193 -3.08 12.80 9.11
C GLU A 193 -4.46 12.76 8.44
N PHE A 194 -4.47 12.61 7.12
CA PHE A 194 -5.67 12.41 6.33
C PHE A 194 -6.43 11.14 6.73
N GLU A 195 -5.74 9.98 6.74
CA GLU A 195 -6.37 8.70 7.07
C GLU A 195 -6.97 8.71 8.48
N ARG A 196 -6.27 9.32 9.46
CA ARG A 196 -6.79 9.48 10.82
C ARG A 196 -8.07 10.32 10.85
N ALA A 197 -8.05 11.51 10.23
CA ALA A 197 -9.19 12.41 10.22
C ALA A 197 -10.40 11.78 9.51
N TYR A 198 -10.16 11.12 8.38
CA TYR A 198 -11.20 10.46 7.61
C TYR A 198 -11.80 9.27 8.37
N ASN A 199 -10.98 8.41 8.97
CA ASN A 199 -11.48 7.26 9.74
C ASN A 199 -12.29 7.69 10.97
N ALA A 200 -12.00 8.85 11.57
CA ALA A 200 -12.83 9.41 12.64
C ALA A 200 -14.24 9.78 12.15
N VAL A 201 -14.35 10.32 10.93
CA VAL A 201 -15.66 10.61 10.29
C VAL A 201 -16.40 9.31 9.99
N LEU A 202 -15.71 8.26 9.54
CA LEU A 202 -16.31 6.97 9.26
C LEU A 202 -16.81 6.26 10.51
N GLY A 203 -16.03 6.28 11.60
CA GLY A 203 -16.43 5.69 12.88
C GLY A 203 -17.69 6.32 13.46
N ALA A 204 -18.00 7.58 13.09
CA ALA A 204 -19.20 8.28 13.50
C ALA A 204 -20.44 7.95 12.63
N ALA A 205 -20.27 7.34 11.45
CA ALA A 205 -21.36 7.10 10.50
C ALA A 205 -21.68 5.60 10.36
N ALA A 206 -22.84 5.16 10.85
CA ALA A 206 -23.32 3.77 10.73
C ALA A 206 -23.49 3.27 9.28
N SER A 207 -23.53 4.20 8.31
CA SER A 207 -23.62 3.96 6.86
C SER A 207 -22.48 4.63 6.08
N GLY A 208 -21.39 4.98 6.76
CA GLY A 208 -20.30 5.78 6.21
C GLY A 208 -19.53 5.08 5.08
N PRO A 209 -18.82 5.85 4.23
CA PRO A 209 -18.01 5.28 3.17
C PRO A 209 -16.95 4.31 3.73
N THR A 210 -16.52 3.31 2.94
CA THR A 210 -15.56 2.31 3.42
C THR A 210 -14.23 2.96 3.82
N ALA A 211 -13.55 2.41 4.85
CA ALA A 211 -12.24 2.84 5.33
C ALA A 211 -11.29 3.22 4.18
N ALA A 212 -10.75 4.43 4.21
CA ALA A 212 -9.75 4.83 3.22
C ALA A 212 -8.47 4.06 3.49
N TYR A 213 -8.04 3.31 2.48
CA TYR A 213 -6.67 2.86 2.38
C TYR A 213 -6.19 3.28 0.99
N SER A 214 -5.37 4.33 0.96
CA SER A 214 -4.86 4.89 -0.30
C SER A 214 -3.72 4.05 -0.89
N GLY A 215 -3.25 3.00 -0.19
CA GLY A 215 -2.06 2.25 -0.58
C GLY A 215 -0.79 3.10 -0.58
N THR A 216 -0.86 4.28 0.05
CA THR A 216 0.22 5.26 0.10
C THR A 216 0.88 5.20 1.47
N ASP A 217 2.21 5.37 1.50
CA ASP A 217 2.96 5.33 2.76
C ASP A 217 2.45 6.43 3.73
N PRO A 218 2.27 6.14 5.04
CA PRO A 218 1.72 7.09 6.02
C PRO A 218 2.50 8.39 6.13
N ASP A 219 3.79 8.34 5.80
CA ASP A 219 4.74 9.45 5.90
C ASP A 219 4.88 10.19 4.57
N THR A 220 4.12 9.79 3.54
CA THR A 220 4.06 10.52 2.28
C THR A 220 3.28 11.82 2.47
N LEU A 221 3.87 12.92 2.01
CA LEU A 221 3.17 14.18 1.86
C LEU A 221 2.16 14.07 0.70
N VAL A 222 0.90 14.42 0.95
CA VAL A 222 -0.20 14.32 -0.01
C VAL A 222 -0.97 15.62 -0.11
N TRP A 223 -1.46 15.91 -1.31
CA TRP A 223 -2.52 16.88 -1.54
C TRP A 223 -3.87 16.18 -1.41
N VAL A 224 -4.69 16.65 -0.48
CA VAL A 224 -6.07 16.24 -0.32
C VAL A 224 -6.94 17.31 -0.95
N VAL A 225 -7.58 16.99 -2.07
CA VAL A 225 -8.41 17.93 -2.84
C VAL A 225 -9.88 17.57 -2.66
N ALA A 226 -10.63 18.42 -1.98
CA ALA A 226 -12.08 18.32 -1.88
C ALA A 226 -12.75 19.22 -2.94
N PHE A 227 -13.81 18.71 -3.57
CA PHE A 227 -14.56 19.47 -4.56
C PHE A 227 -16.04 19.09 -4.59
N THR A 228 -16.91 20.06 -4.83
CA THR A 228 -18.36 19.90 -5.01
C THR A 228 -18.78 20.19 -6.44
N GLY A 229 -19.97 19.71 -6.82
CA GLY A 229 -20.53 19.91 -8.14
C GLY A 229 -21.22 18.65 -8.68
N SER A 230 -21.08 18.38 -9.98
CA SER A 230 -21.76 17.29 -10.67
C SER A 230 -20.86 16.54 -11.65
N GLY A 231 -21.30 15.35 -12.07
CA GLY A 231 -20.53 14.48 -12.98
C GLY A 231 -19.51 13.60 -12.27
N PHE A 232 -19.66 13.41 -10.96
CA PHE A 232 -18.82 12.53 -10.15
C PHE A 232 -19.49 11.16 -10.01
N THR A 233 -18.81 10.11 -10.44
CA THR A 233 -19.29 8.73 -10.32
C THR A 233 -18.57 8.00 -9.18
N PRO A 234 -19.28 7.17 -8.41
CA PRO A 234 -18.66 6.33 -7.39
C PRO A 234 -17.64 5.37 -8.01
N THR A 235 -16.40 5.40 -7.54
CA THR A 235 -15.30 4.59 -8.10
C THR A 235 -15.26 3.16 -7.59
N LYS A 236 -15.94 2.80 -6.49
CA LYS A 236 -16.09 1.41 -6.03
C LYS A 236 -17.42 1.24 -5.29
N GLY A 237 -18.19 0.23 -5.70
CA GLY A 237 -19.40 -0.18 -5.00
C GLY A 237 -19.08 -0.78 -3.62
N GLY A 238 -19.90 -0.47 -2.60
CA GLY A 238 -19.95 -1.22 -1.34
C GLY A 238 -20.36 -2.68 -1.55
N PRO A 239 -20.41 -3.53 -0.50
CA PRO A 239 -20.50 -4.99 -0.60
C PRO A 239 -21.61 -5.43 -1.57
N PRO A 240 -21.36 -6.44 -2.43
CA PRO A 240 -22.36 -6.96 -3.35
C PRO A 240 -23.42 -7.75 -2.58
N GLY A 241 -24.63 -7.22 -2.51
CA GLY A 241 -25.82 -8.06 -2.48
C GLY A 241 -26.06 -8.56 -3.91
N PHE A 242 -25.94 -9.85 -4.14
CA PHE A 242 -26.16 -10.50 -5.44
C PHE A 242 -27.48 -10.03 -6.09
N GLY A 243 -27.40 -9.54 -7.34
CA GLY A 243 -28.56 -9.45 -8.24
C GLY A 243 -29.34 -8.13 -8.32
N ALA A 244 -28.96 -7.06 -7.61
CA ALA A 244 -29.65 -5.76 -7.72
C ALA A 244 -28.92 -4.79 -8.68
N THR A 245 -29.62 -4.30 -9.69
CA THR A 245 -29.18 -3.17 -10.53
C THR A 245 -29.00 -1.94 -9.64
N ARG A 246 -27.76 -1.57 -9.30
CA ARG A 246 -27.50 -0.33 -8.55
C ARG A 246 -27.73 0.88 -9.46
N THR A 247 -28.73 1.68 -9.17
CA THR A 247 -28.72 3.09 -9.61
C THR A 247 -27.57 3.76 -8.86
N GLN A 248 -26.48 4.09 -9.55
CA GLN A 248 -25.41 4.87 -8.94
C GLN A 248 -25.99 6.25 -8.62
N THR A 249 -26.23 6.54 -7.33
CA THR A 249 -26.52 7.92 -6.92
C THR A 249 -25.29 8.76 -7.24
N PRO A 250 -25.41 9.80 -8.09
CA PRO A 250 -24.29 10.68 -8.38
C PRO A 250 -23.74 11.30 -7.10
N TRP A 251 -22.42 11.45 -7.02
CA TRP A 251 -21.82 12.20 -5.93
C TRP A 251 -21.95 13.69 -6.20
N ALA A 252 -22.27 14.45 -5.16
CA ALA A 252 -22.35 15.90 -5.19
C ALA A 252 -21.10 16.57 -4.58
N TRP A 253 -20.27 15.79 -3.87
CA TRP A 253 -18.88 16.13 -3.53
C TRP A 253 -17.98 14.90 -3.63
N SER A 254 -16.68 15.14 -3.80
CA SER A 254 -15.66 14.10 -3.88
C SER A 254 -14.32 14.58 -3.33
N ILE A 255 -13.48 13.63 -2.92
CA ILE A 255 -12.10 13.88 -2.48
C ILE A 255 -11.11 13.05 -3.31
N ALA A 256 -10.07 13.72 -3.81
CA ALA A 256 -8.92 13.10 -4.42
C ALA A 256 -7.71 13.21 -3.48
N VAL A 257 -6.93 12.13 -3.37
CA VAL A 257 -5.67 12.10 -2.63
C VAL A 257 -4.55 11.89 -3.64
N LEU A 258 -3.65 12.85 -3.71
CA LEU A 258 -2.58 12.88 -4.70
C LEU A 258 -1.23 12.94 -3.96
N PRO A 259 -0.29 12.02 -4.21
CA PRO A 259 1.08 12.17 -3.72
C PRO A 259 1.62 13.55 -4.09
N ALA A 260 2.26 14.24 -3.14
CA ALA A 260 2.81 15.57 -3.39
C ALA A 260 4.15 15.53 -4.14
N ARG A 261 4.61 14.34 -4.55
CA ARG A 261 5.88 14.07 -5.27
C ARG A 261 5.73 12.97 -6.33
N GLU A 262 6.52 13.06 -7.40
CA GLU A 262 6.59 12.06 -8.48
C GLU A 262 7.22 10.72 -8.02
N PRO A 263 6.90 9.58 -8.68
CA PRO A 263 5.91 9.43 -9.73
C PRO A 263 4.48 9.50 -9.17
N TYR A 264 3.66 10.44 -9.69
CA TYR A 264 2.28 10.57 -9.23
C TYR A 264 1.45 9.43 -9.78
N ASN A 265 0.97 8.55 -8.91
CA ASN A 265 -0.20 7.75 -9.25
C ASN A 265 -1.43 8.53 -8.83
N TRP A 266 -2.26 8.91 -9.81
CA TRP A 266 -3.60 9.45 -9.55
C TRP A 266 -4.39 8.37 -8.82
N GLY A 267 -4.51 8.49 -7.50
CA GLY A 267 -5.61 7.88 -6.78
C GLY A 267 -6.84 8.63 -7.28
N GLY A 268 -7.73 7.94 -8.01
CA GLY A 268 -8.98 8.54 -8.45
C GLY A 268 -9.79 9.15 -7.30
N PRO A 269 -10.98 9.71 -7.58
CA PRO A 269 -11.85 10.12 -6.48
C PRO A 269 -11.97 8.93 -5.54
N SER A 270 -11.46 9.10 -4.33
CA SER A 270 -11.24 8.01 -3.38
C SER A 270 -12.47 7.79 -2.50
N MET A 271 -13.36 8.80 -2.51
CA MET A 271 -14.54 8.92 -1.69
C MET A 271 -15.38 10.11 -2.18
N GLY A 272 -16.68 10.05 -1.89
CA GLY A 272 -17.63 11.12 -2.16
C GLY A 272 -18.98 10.81 -1.52
N GLY A 273 -19.89 11.77 -1.57
CA GLY A 273 -21.20 11.66 -0.95
C GLY A 273 -22.31 12.20 -1.86
N PRO A 274 -23.55 11.71 -1.72
CA PRO A 274 -24.69 12.18 -2.51
C PRO A 274 -25.22 13.54 -2.02
N GLU A 275 -24.88 13.95 -0.80
CA GLU A 275 -25.29 15.22 -0.22
C GLU A 275 -24.55 16.38 -0.91
N ALA A 276 -25.26 17.43 -1.31
CA ALA A 276 -24.67 18.57 -2.00
C ALA A 276 -23.85 19.51 -1.09
N SER A 277 -23.82 19.24 0.22
CA SER A 277 -23.07 20.02 1.19
C SER A 277 -21.57 19.74 1.14
N TRP A 278 -20.80 20.81 1.33
CA TRP A 278 -19.36 20.71 1.56
C TRP A 278 -19.06 19.82 2.77
N PRO A 279 -18.05 18.92 2.69
CA PRO A 279 -17.65 18.12 3.83
C PRO A 279 -17.05 19.01 4.93
N ALA A 280 -17.83 19.38 5.95
CA ALA A 280 -17.39 20.31 7.00
C ALA A 280 -16.14 19.83 7.77
N TRP A 281 -15.95 18.53 7.91
CA TRP A 281 -14.74 17.93 8.50
C TRP A 281 -13.48 18.24 7.69
N PHE A 282 -13.61 18.50 6.38
CA PHE A 282 -12.49 18.87 5.53
C PHE A 282 -11.89 20.21 5.96
N ASP A 283 -12.73 21.17 6.39
CA ASP A 283 -12.25 22.49 6.85
C ASP A 283 -11.42 22.38 8.14
N GLN A 284 -11.61 21.31 8.92
CA GLN A 284 -10.87 21.03 10.16
C GLN A 284 -9.52 20.34 9.93
N LEU A 285 -9.26 19.86 8.71
CA LEU A 285 -7.98 19.24 8.36
C LEU A 285 -6.82 20.21 8.51
N VAL A 286 -5.69 19.71 9.02
CA VAL A 286 -4.41 20.42 9.04
C VAL A 286 -4.03 20.83 7.61
N ASP A 287 -3.45 22.02 7.44
CA ASP A 287 -2.84 22.41 6.17
C ASP A 287 -1.40 22.86 6.41
N ARG A 288 -0.46 22.20 5.74
CA ARG A 288 0.97 22.47 5.78
C ARG A 288 1.42 23.33 4.59
N GLY A 289 0.49 23.67 3.69
CA GLY A 289 0.74 24.40 2.45
C GLY A 289 0.42 25.90 2.52
N THR A 290 0.17 26.44 3.72
CA THR A 290 -0.02 27.88 3.98
C THR A 290 1.31 28.60 4.19
#